data_AF-A0A2E5D7S7-F1
#
_entry.id   AF-A0A2E5D7S7-F1
#
_cell.length_a   1.000
_cell.length_b   1.000
_cell.length_c   1.000
_cell.angle_alpha   90.00
_cell.angle_beta   90.00
_cell.angle_gamma   90.00
#
_symmetry.space_group_name_H-M   'P 1'
#
loop_
_entity.id
_entity.type
_entity.pdbx_description
1 polymer ?
#
loop_
_entity_poly.entity_id
_entity_poly.type
_entity_poly.pdbx_seq_one_letter_code
_entity_poly.pdbx_strand_id
1 'polypeptide(L)'
;MRKLILIVSVLALSGSAYADIQAPPGAQYNSSRKLGRALANIFYGITEIPEQFFRRGSAGGRKVGGSYGIVDGSQRALQRMGYGFYELITFHSPTHKGTFKPPYQKCGTDWRVEMNPSDGLTEFPPELGYESYFGHSRRQNR
;
A
#
# COMPACT_ATOMS: atom_id res chain seq x y z
N MET A 1 -33.27 16.82 39.11
CA MET A 1 -33.81 16.87 37.74
C MET A 1 -32.92 17.69 36.80
N ARG A 2 -32.92 19.04 36.88
CA ARG A 2 -32.26 19.93 35.89
C ARG A 2 -30.74 19.72 35.73
N LYS A 3 -30.02 19.50 36.85
CA LYS A 3 -28.57 19.24 36.84
C LYS A 3 -28.19 17.90 36.20
N LEU A 4 -29.07 16.89 36.34
CA LEU A 4 -28.83 15.54 35.86
C LEU A 4 -29.02 15.46 34.34
N ILE A 5 -30.02 16.18 33.82
CA ILE A 5 -30.25 16.36 32.36
C ILE A 5 -29.04 17.05 31.72
N LEU A 6 -28.51 18.11 32.35
CA LEU A 6 -27.33 18.84 31.85
C LEU A 6 -26.09 17.92 31.75
N ILE A 7 -25.82 17.12 32.78
CA ILE A 7 -24.69 16.20 32.80
C ILE A 7 -24.82 15.15 31.68
N VAL A 8 -26.00 14.56 31.51
CA VAL A 8 -26.25 13.57 30.45
C VAL A 8 -26.11 14.19 29.06
N SER A 9 -26.59 15.42 28.85
CA SER A 9 -26.44 16.11 27.57
C SER A 9 -24.99 16.44 27.23
N VAL A 10 -24.17 16.82 28.22
CA VAL A 10 -22.74 17.08 28.01
C VAL A 10 -22.00 15.78 27.70
N LEU A 11 -22.32 14.69 28.40
CA LEU A 11 -21.74 13.37 28.11
C LEU A 11 -22.12 12.86 26.72
N ALA A 12 -23.38 13.03 26.30
CA ALA A 12 -23.86 12.63 24.98
C ALA A 12 -23.17 13.42 23.84
N LEU A 13 -22.97 14.72 24.02
CA LEU A 13 -22.25 15.58 23.07
C LEU A 13 -20.75 15.25 23.03
N SER A 14 -20.13 14.94 24.17
CA SER A 14 -18.73 14.51 24.23
C SER A 14 -18.51 13.13 23.61
N GLY A 15 -19.47 12.20 23.74
CA GLY A 15 -19.41 10.87 23.13
C GLY A 15 -19.57 10.88 21.61
N SER A 16 -20.28 11.86 21.04
CA SER A 16 -20.43 11.99 19.57
C SER A 16 -19.12 12.40 18.89
N ALA A 17 -18.19 13.04 19.61
CA ALA A 17 -16.86 13.38 19.10
C ALA A 17 -15.91 12.16 19.00
N TYR A 18 -16.19 11.06 19.70
CA TYR A 18 -15.36 9.83 19.67
C TYR A 18 -15.69 8.87 18.50
N ALA A 19 -16.77 9.12 17.75
CA ALA A 19 -17.16 8.25 16.64
C ALA A 19 -16.25 8.39 15.40
N ASP A 20 -15.46 9.47 15.29
CA ASP A 20 -14.53 9.71 14.17
C ASP A 20 -13.13 9.12 14.39
N ILE A 21 -12.83 8.59 15.60
CA ILE A 21 -11.50 8.03 15.91
C ILE A 21 -11.31 6.62 15.34
N GLN A 22 -12.38 5.93 14.95
CA GLN A 22 -12.34 4.58 14.39
C GLN A 22 -12.68 4.56 12.91
N ALA A 23 -11.85 5.23 12.09
CA ALA A 23 -11.92 5.02 10.65
C ALA A 23 -11.64 3.53 10.35
N PRO A 24 -12.57 2.80 9.70
CA PRO A 24 -12.34 1.40 9.36
C PRO A 24 -11.09 1.32 8.47
N PRO A 25 -10.25 0.27 8.58
CA PRO A 25 -9.00 0.17 7.84
C PRO A 25 -9.17 0.18 6.31
N GLY A 26 -10.40 0.02 5.81
CA GLY A 26 -10.77 0.17 4.40
C GLY A 26 -11.04 1.61 3.94
N ALA A 27 -11.32 2.56 4.85
CA ALA A 27 -11.66 3.95 4.54
C ALA A 27 -10.53 4.69 3.80
N GLN A 28 -9.30 4.21 3.98
CA GLN A 28 -8.13 4.76 3.31
C GLN A 28 -8.07 4.44 1.80
N TYR A 29 -8.88 3.50 1.30
CA TYR A 29 -8.94 3.11 -0.11
C TYR A 29 -10.13 3.77 -0.79
N ASN A 30 -9.86 4.78 -1.61
CA ASN A 30 -10.86 5.50 -2.39
C ASN A 30 -10.46 5.55 -3.88
N SER A 31 -11.38 6.03 -4.72
CA SER A 31 -11.18 6.17 -6.16
C SER A 31 -9.94 7.00 -6.50
N SER A 32 -9.71 8.10 -5.78
CA SER A 32 -8.54 8.98 -5.99
C SER A 32 -7.21 8.29 -5.69
N ARG A 33 -7.13 7.49 -4.62
CA ARG A 33 -5.95 6.70 -4.26
C ARG A 33 -5.71 5.59 -5.27
N LYS A 34 -6.77 4.96 -5.78
CA LYS A 34 -6.69 3.97 -6.87
C LYS A 34 -6.14 4.61 -8.14
N LEU A 35 -6.59 5.81 -8.50
CA LEU A 35 -6.04 6.57 -9.62
C LEU A 35 -4.57 6.94 -9.38
N GLY A 36 -4.23 7.44 -8.20
CA GLY A 36 -2.85 7.78 -7.84
C GLY A 36 -1.92 6.57 -7.95
N ARG A 37 -2.36 5.41 -7.46
CA ARG A 37 -1.65 4.14 -7.60
C ARG A 37 -1.50 3.69 -9.05
N ALA A 38 -2.55 3.83 -9.85
CA ALA A 38 -2.53 3.50 -11.27
C ALA A 38 -1.46 4.31 -12.01
N LEU A 39 -1.46 5.64 -11.82
CA LEU A 39 -0.47 6.53 -12.42
C LEU A 39 0.93 6.22 -11.91
N ALA A 40 1.09 6.00 -10.60
CA ALA A 40 2.39 5.67 -10.02
C ALA A 40 2.96 4.38 -10.62
N ASN A 41 2.15 3.33 -10.74
CA ASN A 41 2.58 2.08 -11.37
C ASN A 41 2.99 2.23 -12.84
N ILE A 42 2.34 3.10 -13.60
CA ILE A 42 2.69 3.35 -15.01
C ILE A 42 4.02 4.11 -15.11
N PHE A 43 4.16 5.21 -14.37
CA PHE A 43 5.34 6.08 -14.49
C PHE A 43 6.55 5.55 -13.73
N TYR A 44 6.34 5.00 -12.55
CA TYR A 44 7.39 4.57 -11.63
C TYR A 44 7.51 3.06 -11.51
N GLY A 45 6.68 2.25 -12.19
CA GLY A 45 6.81 0.79 -12.16
C GLY A 45 8.16 0.27 -12.65
N ILE A 46 8.86 1.04 -13.50
CA ILE A 46 10.20 0.73 -14.00
C ILE A 46 11.28 0.77 -12.91
N THR A 47 11.05 1.44 -11.78
CA THR A 47 12.02 1.51 -10.66
C THR A 47 12.25 0.15 -10.01
N GLU A 48 11.37 -0.82 -10.22
CA GLU A 48 11.57 -2.22 -9.79
C GLU A 48 12.85 -2.83 -10.36
N ILE A 49 13.24 -2.49 -11.60
CA ILE A 49 14.42 -3.09 -12.25
C ILE A 49 15.72 -2.73 -11.53
N PRO A 50 16.10 -1.44 -11.38
CA PRO A 50 17.30 -1.09 -10.63
C PRO A 50 17.20 -1.51 -9.16
N GLU A 51 16.01 -1.45 -8.54
CA GLU A 51 15.90 -1.86 -7.14
C GLU A 51 16.18 -3.36 -6.96
N GLN A 52 15.54 -4.24 -7.74
CA GLN A 52 15.81 -5.67 -7.62
C GLN A 52 17.28 -6.02 -7.95
N PHE A 53 17.93 -5.28 -8.86
CA PHE A 53 19.36 -5.45 -9.12
C PHE A 53 20.21 -5.23 -7.86
N PHE A 54 20.01 -4.10 -7.16
CA PHE A 54 20.79 -3.77 -5.96
C PHE A 54 20.40 -4.63 -4.77
N ARG A 55 19.10 -4.85 -4.54
CA ARG A 55 18.59 -5.68 -3.44
C ARG A 55 19.04 -7.13 -3.54
N ARG A 56 18.82 -7.79 -4.68
CA ARG A 56 19.29 -9.18 -4.90
C ARG A 56 20.81 -9.25 -4.98
N GLY A 57 21.44 -8.21 -5.53
CA GLY A 57 22.89 -8.07 -5.56
C GLY A 57 23.54 -7.98 -4.17
N SER A 58 22.87 -7.32 -3.22
CA SER A 58 23.34 -7.19 -1.84
C SER A 58 23.19 -8.50 -1.06
N ALA A 59 22.17 -9.31 -1.38
CA ALA A 59 21.93 -10.60 -0.77
C ALA A 59 22.79 -11.74 -1.34
N GLY A 60 23.04 -11.75 -2.66
CA GLY A 60 23.67 -12.87 -3.37
C GLY A 60 24.88 -12.50 -4.24
N GLY A 61 25.34 -11.25 -4.21
CA GLY A 61 26.44 -10.75 -5.01
C GLY A 61 26.02 -10.20 -6.39
N ARG A 62 26.92 -9.45 -7.03
CA ARG A 62 26.64 -8.69 -8.27
C ARG A 62 26.13 -9.56 -9.43
N LYS A 63 26.55 -10.82 -9.53
CA LYS A 63 26.08 -11.76 -10.56
C LYS A 63 24.62 -12.17 -10.36
N VAL A 64 24.18 -12.36 -9.11
CA VAL A 64 22.77 -12.63 -8.78
C VAL A 64 21.93 -11.39 -9.06
N GLY A 65 22.41 -10.20 -8.70
CA GLY A 65 21.75 -8.94 -9.06
C GLY A 65 21.56 -8.77 -10.57
N GLY A 66 22.63 -8.97 -11.34
CA GLY A 66 22.62 -8.83 -12.80
C GLY A 66 21.87 -9.91 -13.57
N SER A 67 21.58 -11.07 -12.96
CA SER A 67 20.82 -12.15 -13.60
C SER A 67 19.42 -12.23 -13.02
N TYR A 68 19.29 -12.84 -11.85
CA TYR A 68 18.03 -13.01 -11.14
C TYR A 68 17.35 -11.67 -10.81
N GLY A 69 18.11 -10.68 -10.33
CA GLY A 69 17.56 -9.36 -9.97
C GLY A 69 16.93 -8.62 -11.16
N ILE A 70 17.59 -8.61 -12.33
CA ILE A 70 17.04 -7.97 -13.53
C ILE A 70 15.77 -8.68 -14.01
N VAL A 71 15.75 -10.02 -14.01
CA VAL A 71 14.58 -10.79 -14.45
C VAL A 71 13.40 -10.59 -13.50
N ASP A 72 13.62 -10.71 -12.18
CA ASP A 72 12.59 -10.48 -11.14
C ASP A 72 12.06 -9.05 -11.21
N GLY A 73 12.95 -8.05 -11.33
CA GLY A 73 12.58 -6.64 -11.45
C GLY A 73 11.79 -6.32 -12.72
N SER A 74 12.16 -6.93 -13.84
CA SER A 74 11.44 -6.75 -15.11
C SER A 74 10.04 -7.38 -15.06
N GLN A 75 9.91 -8.57 -14.48
CA GLN A 75 8.62 -9.22 -14.28
C GLN A 75 7.70 -8.37 -13.39
N ARG A 76 8.24 -7.82 -12.29
CA ARG A 76 7.52 -6.92 -11.39
C ARG A 76 7.12 -5.61 -12.07
N ALA A 77 8.01 -5.00 -12.84
CA ALA A 77 7.72 -3.78 -13.60
C ALA A 77 6.56 -4.00 -14.60
N LEU A 78 6.56 -5.12 -15.33
CA LEU A 78 5.48 -5.49 -16.25
C LEU A 78 4.15 -5.71 -15.51
N GLN A 79 4.17 -6.42 -14.38
CA GLN A 79 2.99 -6.61 -13.56
C GLN A 79 2.42 -5.27 -13.06
N ARG A 80 3.29 -4.37 -12.56
CA ARG A 80 2.88 -3.03 -12.15
C ARG A 80 2.25 -2.25 -13.29
N MET A 81 2.90 -2.20 -14.46
CA MET A 81 2.34 -1.51 -15.61
C MET A 81 0.98 -2.10 -16.01
N GLY A 82 0.84 -3.43 -16.04
CA GLY A 82 -0.43 -4.11 -16.32
C GLY A 82 -1.54 -3.73 -15.33
N TYR A 83 -1.26 -3.77 -14.03
CA TYR A 83 -2.20 -3.30 -13.01
C TYR A 83 -2.45 -1.80 -13.09
N GLY A 84 -1.44 -1.01 -13.45
CA GLY A 84 -1.55 0.43 -13.64
C GLY A 84 -2.57 0.77 -14.73
N PHE A 85 -2.47 0.15 -15.91
CA PHE A 85 -3.47 0.35 -16.97
C PHE A 85 -4.85 -0.18 -16.58
N TYR A 86 -4.92 -1.35 -15.94
CA TYR A 86 -6.19 -1.90 -15.45
C TYR A 86 -6.89 -0.98 -14.44
N GLU A 87 -6.15 -0.46 -13.46
CA GLU A 87 -6.69 0.44 -12.45
C GLU A 87 -6.95 1.84 -13.01
N LEU A 88 -6.19 2.31 -14.02
CA LEU A 88 -6.44 3.57 -14.71
C LEU A 88 -7.78 3.56 -15.45
N ILE A 89 -8.14 2.45 -16.08
CA ILE A 89 -9.43 2.31 -16.78
C ILE A 89 -10.57 2.13 -15.77
N THR A 90 -10.32 1.39 -14.69
CA THR A 90 -11.35 1.00 -13.72
C THR A 90 -11.38 1.86 -12.45
N PHE A 91 -10.69 3.01 -12.42
CA PHE A 91 -10.47 3.78 -11.20
C PHE A 91 -11.76 4.20 -10.49
N HIS A 92 -12.80 4.51 -11.26
CA HIS A 92 -14.10 4.91 -10.74
C HIS A 92 -14.89 3.77 -10.08
N SER A 93 -14.56 2.50 -10.40
CA SER A 93 -15.30 1.33 -9.95
C SER A 93 -14.54 0.52 -8.89
N PRO A 94 -15.21 0.02 -7.84
CA PRO A 94 -14.62 -0.83 -6.82
C PRO A 94 -14.44 -2.27 -7.34
N THR A 95 -13.40 -2.49 -8.13
CA THR A 95 -13.21 -3.75 -8.88
C THR A 95 -12.63 -4.91 -8.08
N HIS A 96 -11.98 -4.66 -6.94
CA HIS A 96 -11.37 -5.72 -6.14
C HIS A 96 -12.18 -6.00 -4.87
N LYS A 97 -12.88 -7.13 -4.83
CA LYS A 97 -13.74 -7.56 -3.69
C LYS A 97 -14.77 -6.49 -3.28
N GLY A 98 -15.29 -5.71 -4.24
CA GLY A 98 -16.20 -4.60 -3.95
C GLY A 98 -15.53 -3.41 -3.24
N THR A 99 -14.20 -3.27 -3.32
CA THR A 99 -13.43 -2.18 -2.73
C THR A 99 -12.41 -1.58 -3.71
N PHE A 100 -11.79 -0.46 -3.32
CA PHE A 100 -10.68 0.18 -4.05
C PHE A 100 -9.28 -0.37 -3.65
N LYS A 101 -9.25 -1.50 -2.94
CA LYS A 101 -8.02 -2.15 -2.48
C LYS A 101 -7.22 -2.70 -3.68
N PRO A 102 -5.86 -2.62 -3.66
CA PRO A 102 -5.08 -3.20 -4.75
C PRO A 102 -5.27 -4.71 -4.88
N PRO A 103 -5.29 -5.27 -6.11
CA PRO A 103 -5.46 -6.70 -6.35
C PRO A 103 -4.17 -7.53 -6.21
N TYR A 104 -3.14 -7.03 -5.56
CA TYR A 104 -1.83 -7.70 -5.48
C TYR A 104 -1.89 -8.88 -4.52
N GLN A 105 -2.12 -10.08 -5.04
CA GLN A 105 -2.15 -11.30 -4.25
C GLN A 105 -0.93 -12.18 -4.56
N LYS A 106 -0.30 -12.70 -3.50
CA LYS A 106 0.64 -13.81 -3.60
C LYS A 106 0.14 -14.94 -2.70
N CYS A 107 -0.07 -16.12 -3.28
CA CYS A 107 -0.51 -17.33 -2.57
C CYS A 107 -1.77 -17.15 -1.68
N GLY A 108 -2.79 -16.43 -2.16
CA GLY A 108 -4.08 -16.33 -1.46
C GLY A 108 -4.08 -15.46 -0.18
N THR A 109 -2.95 -14.83 0.16
CA THR A 109 -2.89 -13.84 1.24
C THR A 109 -2.94 -12.43 0.68
N ASP A 110 -3.71 -11.58 1.36
CA ASP A 110 -3.74 -10.14 1.12
C ASP A 110 -2.41 -9.59 1.64
N TRP A 111 -1.46 -9.47 0.72
CA TRP A 111 -0.04 -9.37 1.01
C TRP A 111 0.21 -8.18 1.95
N ARG A 112 0.53 -8.46 3.22
CA ARG A 112 1.08 -7.47 4.15
C ARG A 112 2.51 -7.19 3.74
N VAL A 113 2.69 -6.37 2.70
CA VAL A 113 4.02 -5.96 2.21
C VAL A 113 4.87 -5.36 3.34
N GLU A 114 4.22 -4.76 4.32
CA GLU A 114 4.80 -4.25 5.57
C GLU A 114 5.61 -5.32 6.34
N MET A 115 5.29 -6.60 6.21
CA MET A 115 5.98 -7.70 6.89
C MET A 115 7.10 -8.33 6.04
N ASN A 116 7.10 -8.13 4.72
CA ASN A 116 8.17 -8.59 3.85
C ASN A 116 8.28 -7.71 2.58
N PRO A 117 8.97 -6.56 2.63
CA PRO A 117 9.16 -5.70 1.45
C PRO A 117 9.87 -6.41 0.28
N SER A 118 10.61 -7.48 0.58
CA SER A 118 11.43 -8.21 -0.42
C SER A 118 10.62 -9.17 -1.29
N ASP A 119 9.36 -9.39 -0.94
CA ASP A 119 8.48 -10.32 -1.63
C ASP A 119 7.14 -9.62 -1.97
N GLY A 120 6.48 -10.00 -3.05
CA GLY A 120 5.26 -9.33 -3.54
C GLY A 120 5.40 -7.87 -4.01
N LEU A 121 4.28 -7.26 -4.41
CA LEU A 121 4.20 -5.88 -4.89
C LEU A 121 3.62 -4.97 -3.79
N THR A 122 4.37 -3.94 -3.40
CA THR A 122 3.87 -2.80 -2.61
C THR A 122 2.73 -2.08 -3.31
N GLU A 123 1.89 -1.36 -2.53
CA GLU A 123 0.82 -0.54 -3.09
C GLU A 123 1.34 0.42 -4.17
N PHE A 124 2.41 1.16 -3.85
CA PHE A 124 3.11 2.06 -4.75
C PHE A 124 4.48 1.50 -5.15
N PRO A 125 5.02 1.81 -6.33
CA PRO A 125 6.35 1.37 -6.74
C PRO A 125 7.45 1.75 -5.75
N PRO A 126 8.57 1.00 -5.72
CA PRO A 126 9.65 1.24 -4.77
C PRO A 126 10.34 2.58 -5.06
N GLU A 127 10.75 3.24 -3.97
CA GLU A 127 11.64 4.39 -4.02
C GLU A 127 13.08 3.90 -4.23
N LEU A 128 13.85 4.64 -5.04
CA LEU A 128 15.25 4.27 -5.28
C LEU A 128 16.10 4.60 -4.05
N GLY A 129 16.63 3.57 -3.40
CA GLY A 129 17.58 3.69 -2.30
C GLY A 129 16.94 3.50 -0.93
N TYR A 130 16.09 4.43 -0.48
CA TYR A 130 15.44 4.36 0.82
C TYR A 130 13.93 4.52 0.68
N GLU A 131 13.18 3.53 1.15
CA GLU A 131 11.72 3.57 1.14
C GLU A 131 11.20 4.30 2.37
N SER A 132 10.79 5.55 2.18
CA SER A 132 10.31 6.44 3.24
C SER A 132 9.05 5.96 3.96
N TYR A 133 8.30 5.06 3.32
CA TYR A 133 6.99 4.62 3.75
C TYR A 133 7.02 3.35 4.63
N PHE A 134 8.16 2.66 4.75
CA PHE A 134 8.28 1.51 5.64
C PHE A 134 8.75 1.94 7.04
N GLY A 135 7.92 1.69 8.04
CA GLY A 135 8.31 1.82 9.44
C GLY A 135 9.31 0.72 9.84
N HIS A 136 10.60 1.01 9.76
CA HIS A 136 11.65 0.05 10.20
C HIS A 136 11.76 -0.09 11.73
N SER A 137 11.00 0.70 12.49
CA SER A 137 10.86 0.56 13.94
C SER A 137 9.44 0.14 14.29
N ARG A 138 9.29 -0.88 15.14
CA ARG A 138 8.00 -1.16 15.78
C ARG A 138 7.71 -0.01 16.75
N ARG A 139 7.05 1.05 16.29
CA ARG A 139 6.51 2.04 17.23
C ARG A 139 5.36 1.40 17.99
N GLN A 140 5.55 1.23 19.29
CA GLN A 140 4.44 1.01 20.21
C GLN A 140 3.72 2.35 20.30
N ASN A 141 2.65 2.52 19.52
CA ASN A 141 1.80 3.69 19.65
C ASN A 141 1.25 3.71 21.08
N ARG A 142 1.53 4.78 21.81
CA ARG A 142 0.95 5.08 23.12
C ARG A 142 -0.35 5.85 22.93
#